data_AF-A0A1X4NIF7-F1
#
_entry.id   AF-A0A1X4NIF7-F1
#
_cell.length_a   1.000
_cell.length_b   1.000
_cell.length_c   1.000
_cell.angle_alpha   90.00
_cell.angle_beta   90.00
_cell.angle_gamma   90.00
#
_symmetry.space_group_name_H-M   'P 1'
#
loop_
_entity.id
_entity.type
_entity.pdbx_description
1 polymer ?
#
loop_
_entity_poly.entity_id
_entity_poly.type
_entity_poly.pdbx_seq_one_letter_code
_entity_poly.pdbx_strand_id
1 'polypeptide(L)'
;MPSDPSLEYLGCQINGHDEAGRKHEGRAEDQYRSAGLLLLQAKEQIKGKMTFPEFLERYCTIKKSRAYELIAIAEGKATSKGINDKKREANKRHREKQAASGSTEDPRCPYDMDGGRQKLLWQINGILKDQDEPTLEHVLAYVETLDDVLEEAA
;
A
#
# COMPACT_ATOMS: atom_id res chain seq x y z
N MET A 1 25.78 24.60 -18.66
CA MET A 1 24.53 24.52 -17.88
C MET A 1 24.32 23.08 -17.51
N PRO A 2 24.28 22.69 -16.24
CA PRO A 2 23.91 21.34 -15.88
C PRO A 2 22.49 21.10 -16.39
N SER A 3 22.32 20.10 -17.26
CA SER A 3 21.00 19.67 -17.72
C SER A 3 20.19 19.21 -16.51
N ASP A 4 18.96 19.69 -16.40
CA ASP A 4 18.06 19.20 -15.36
C ASP A 4 17.92 17.67 -15.47
N PRO A 5 18.06 16.93 -14.36
CA PRO A 5 17.92 15.48 -14.38
C PRO A 5 16.52 15.08 -14.85
N SER A 6 16.42 13.97 -15.58
CA SER A 6 15.12 13.45 -16.03
C SER A 6 14.24 13.04 -14.85
N LEU A 7 12.91 13.10 -15.04
CA LEU A 7 11.94 12.70 -14.01
C LEU A 7 12.08 11.22 -13.61
N GLU A 8 12.42 10.36 -14.57
CA GLU A 8 12.71 8.94 -14.34
C GLU A 8 13.94 8.74 -13.44
N TYR A 9 15.00 9.51 -13.70
CA TYR A 9 16.22 9.47 -12.91
C TYR A 9 15.95 9.92 -11.47
N LEU A 10 15.19 11.01 -11.30
CA LEU A 10 14.78 11.48 -9.97
C LEU A 10 13.97 10.41 -9.22
N GLY A 11 12.99 9.78 -9.89
CA GLY A 11 12.20 8.70 -9.29
C GLY A 11 13.06 7.52 -8.81
N CYS A 12 14.02 7.11 -9.64
CA CYS A 12 14.97 6.05 -9.30
C CYS A 12 15.83 6.42 -8.07
N GLN A 13 16.39 7.64 -8.05
CA GLN A 13 17.19 8.11 -6.90
C GLN A 13 16.36 8.19 -5.61
N ILE A 14 15.13 8.72 -5.69
CA ILE A 14 14.23 8.82 -4.54
C ILE A 14 13.99 7.43 -3.94
N ASN A 15 13.67 6.44 -4.77
CA ASN A 15 13.45 5.06 -4.30
C ASN A 15 14.70 4.48 -3.65
N GLY A 16 15.88 4.71 -4.26
CA GLY A 16 17.16 4.25 -3.72
C GLY A 16 17.47 4.84 -2.34
N HIS A 17 17.21 6.13 -2.14
CA HIS A 17 17.40 6.79 -0.85
C HIS A 17 16.38 6.33 0.21
N ASP A 18 15.09 6.16 -0.14
CA ASP A 18 14.10 5.62 0.81
C ASP A 18 14.48 4.18 1.22
N GLU A 19 14.88 3.34 0.26
CA GLU A 19 15.29 1.96 0.55
C GLU A 19 16.57 1.90 1.40
N ALA A 20 17.58 2.71 1.07
CA ALA A 20 18.81 2.80 1.85
C ALA A 20 18.54 3.28 3.29
N GLY A 21 17.63 4.24 3.46
CA GLY A 21 17.21 4.70 4.78
C GLY A 21 16.47 3.64 5.59
N ARG A 22 15.72 2.74 4.93
CA ARG A 22 15.07 1.60 5.60
C ARG A 22 16.06 0.52 6.03
N LYS A 23 17.18 0.36 5.33
CA LYS A 23 18.21 -0.65 5.63
C LYS A 23 19.24 -0.21 6.68
N HIS A 24 19.52 1.09 6.79
CA HIS A 24 20.62 1.59 7.63
C HIS A 24 20.14 2.54 8.73
N GLU A 25 19.95 2.03 9.94
CA GLU A 25 19.44 2.81 11.09
C GLU A 25 20.32 4.02 11.45
N GLY A 26 21.66 3.88 11.37
CA GLY A 26 22.59 4.95 11.74
C GLY A 26 22.70 6.11 10.73
N ARG A 27 22.19 5.94 9.51
CA ARG A 27 22.19 6.98 8.45
C ARG A 27 20.81 7.19 7.84
N ALA A 28 19.77 6.67 8.48
CA ALA A 28 18.42 6.70 7.93
C ALA A 28 17.92 8.13 7.70
N GLU A 29 18.21 9.03 8.64
CA GLU A 29 17.72 10.41 8.59
C GLU A 29 18.35 11.22 7.45
N ASP A 30 19.65 11.06 7.20
CA ASP A 30 20.32 11.70 6.06
C ASP A 30 19.76 11.19 4.74
N GLN A 31 19.55 9.87 4.61
CA GLN A 31 18.97 9.26 3.42
C GLN A 31 17.53 9.75 3.18
N TYR A 32 16.70 9.81 4.22
CA TYR A 32 15.35 10.34 4.11
C TYR A 32 15.31 11.83 3.77
N ARG A 33 16.26 12.62 4.31
CA ARG A 33 16.42 14.03 3.95
C ARG A 33 16.80 14.18 2.46
N SER A 34 17.76 13.39 1.97
CA SER A 34 18.13 13.39 0.55
C SER A 34 16.95 13.03 -0.34
N ALA A 35 16.19 11.98 0.00
CA ALA A 35 14.98 11.60 -0.73
C ALA A 35 13.94 12.75 -0.74
N GLY A 36 13.72 13.41 0.39
CA GLY A 36 12.78 14.54 0.50
C GLY A 36 13.20 15.76 -0.32
N LEU A 37 14.50 16.07 -0.39
CA LEU A 37 15.02 17.15 -1.24
C LEU A 37 14.81 16.86 -2.73
N LEU A 38 15.05 15.61 -3.16
CA LEU A 38 14.78 15.19 -4.54
C LEU A 38 13.28 15.23 -4.86
N LEU A 39 12.41 14.89 -3.92
CA LEU A 39 10.96 15.04 -4.08
C LEU A 39 10.52 16.50 -4.24
N LEU A 40 11.15 17.43 -3.52
CA LEU A 40 10.90 18.87 -3.69
C LEU A 40 11.37 19.35 -5.07
N GLN A 41 12.55 18.91 -5.52
CA GLN A 41 13.04 19.22 -6.86
C GLN A 41 12.11 18.69 -7.95
N ALA A 42 11.68 17.42 -7.84
CA ALA A 42 10.72 16.83 -8.77
C ALA A 42 9.39 17.61 -8.78
N LYS A 43 8.91 18.02 -7.60
CA LYS A 43 7.67 18.80 -7.47
C LYS A 43 7.75 20.15 -8.17
N GLU A 44 8.92 20.80 -8.19
CA GLU A 44 9.15 22.01 -8.98
C GLU A 44 9.17 21.72 -10.48
N GLN A 45 9.85 20.65 -10.91
CA GLN A 45 9.99 20.30 -12.33
C GLN A 45 8.67 19.88 -13.00
N ILE A 46 7.74 19.29 -12.24
CA ILE A 46 6.44 18.84 -12.75
C ILE A 46 5.36 19.93 -12.74
N LYS A 47 5.63 21.12 -12.18
CA LYS A 47 4.63 22.22 -12.14
C LYS A 47 4.13 22.51 -13.55
N GLY A 48 2.82 22.40 -13.75
CA GLY A 48 2.16 22.62 -15.04
C GLY A 48 2.25 21.46 -16.04
N LYS A 49 2.90 20.34 -15.71
CA LYS A 49 3.00 19.14 -16.58
C LYS A 49 2.14 17.99 -16.07
N MET A 50 2.16 17.73 -14.77
CA MET A 50 1.38 16.68 -14.12
C MET A 50 1.21 16.96 -12.63
N THR A 51 0.31 16.23 -11.98
CA THR A 51 0.13 16.30 -10.53
C THR A 51 1.21 15.49 -9.81
N PHE A 52 1.48 15.86 -8.55
CA PHE A 52 2.47 15.15 -7.72
C PHE A 52 2.11 13.67 -7.48
N PRO A 53 0.83 13.28 -7.22
CA PRO A 53 0.46 11.86 -7.15
C PRO A 53 0.72 11.09 -8.44
N GLU A 54 0.41 11.67 -9.61
CA GLU A 54 0.70 11.02 -10.91
C GLU A 54 2.19 10.81 -11.13
N PHE A 55 3.03 11.76 -10.72
CA PHE A 55 4.48 11.59 -10.73
C PHE A 55 4.92 10.41 -9.85
N LEU A 56 4.37 10.30 -8.63
CA LEU A 56 4.70 9.21 -7.73
C LEU A 56 4.28 7.86 -8.32
N GLU A 57 3.08 7.76 -8.88
CA GLU A 57 2.58 6.51 -9.47
C GLU A 57 3.38 6.07 -10.70
N ARG A 58 3.87 7.02 -11.50
CA ARG A 58 4.61 6.72 -12.74
C ARG A 58 6.08 6.41 -12.52
N TYR A 59 6.74 7.14 -11.60
CA TYR A 59 8.21 7.12 -11.50
C TYR A 59 8.73 6.62 -10.15
N CYS A 60 7.88 6.51 -9.13
CA CYS A 60 8.29 6.13 -7.79
C CYS A 60 7.55 4.86 -7.30
N THR A 61 8.18 4.09 -6.43
CA THR A 61 7.52 2.94 -5.77
C THR A 61 6.98 3.30 -4.39
N ILE A 62 7.18 4.55 -3.95
CA ILE A 62 6.77 5.02 -2.63
C ILE A 62 5.31 5.46 -2.63
N LYS A 63 4.61 5.16 -1.53
CA LYS A 63 3.24 5.62 -1.32
C LYS A 63 3.19 7.14 -1.09
N LYS A 64 2.08 7.77 -1.47
CA LYS A 64 1.81 9.20 -1.26
C LYS A 64 2.11 9.67 0.17
N SER A 65 1.58 8.97 1.19
CA SER A 65 1.82 9.31 2.60
C SER A 65 3.30 9.29 2.95
N ARG A 66 4.05 8.31 2.44
CA ARG A 66 5.50 8.21 2.66
C ARG A 66 6.26 9.36 2.00
N ALA A 67 5.89 9.74 0.78
CA ALA A 67 6.50 10.87 0.10
C ALA A 67 6.35 12.18 0.91
N TYR A 68 5.16 12.44 1.49
CA TYR A 68 4.97 13.61 2.35
C TYR A 68 5.75 13.55 3.67
N GLU A 69 5.91 12.37 4.25
CA GLU A 69 6.79 12.18 5.42
C GLU A 69 8.24 12.56 5.10
N LEU A 70 8.75 12.10 3.95
CA LEU A 70 10.11 12.40 3.50
C LEU A 70 10.31 13.91 3.24
N ILE A 71 9.33 14.57 2.61
CA ILE A 71 9.35 16.03 2.44
C ILE A 71 9.35 16.73 3.80
N ALA A 72 8.54 16.29 4.76
CA ALA A 72 8.49 16.89 6.09
C ALA A 72 9.83 16.73 6.85
N ILE A 73 10.54 15.61 6.64
CA ILE A 73 11.90 15.41 7.18
C ILE A 73 12.90 16.37 6.52
N ALA A 74 12.83 16.53 5.20
CA ALA A 74 13.70 17.46 4.48
C ALA A 74 13.47 18.92 4.88
N GLU A 75 12.22 19.32 5.12
CA GLU A 75 11.86 20.65 5.62
C GLU A 75 12.17 20.85 7.12
N GLY A 76 12.64 19.82 7.83
CA GLY A 76 12.90 19.88 9.28
C GLY A 76 11.64 19.97 10.14
N LYS A 77 10.46 19.74 9.57
CA LYS A 77 9.17 19.74 10.29
C LYS A 77 8.91 18.46 11.07
N ALA A 78 9.58 17.37 10.69
CA ALA A 78 9.46 16.07 11.34
C ALA A 78 10.83 15.37 11.42
N THR A 79 11.00 14.51 12.42
CA THR A 79 12.14 13.59 12.51
C THR A 79 11.66 12.17 12.22
N SER A 80 12.56 11.32 11.73
CA SER A 80 12.28 9.91 11.48
C SER A 80 11.71 9.21 12.72
N LYS A 81 12.32 9.46 13.88
CA LYS A 81 11.87 8.98 15.19
C LYS A 81 10.47 9.48 15.55
N GLY A 82 10.21 10.78 15.39
CA GLY A 82 8.90 11.36 15.70
C GLY A 82 7.75 10.80 14.85
N ILE A 83 8.02 10.44 13.59
CA ILE A 83 7.05 9.77 12.72
C ILE A 83 6.75 8.35 13.22
N ASN A 84 7.78 7.60 13.60
CA ASN A 84 7.62 6.24 14.10
C ASN A 84 6.88 6.21 15.44
N ASP A 85 7.16 7.15 16.34
CA ASP A 85 6.47 7.28 17.63
C ASP A 85 4.99 7.58 17.43
N LYS A 86 4.64 8.49 16.51
CA LYS A 86 3.25 8.78 16.13
C LYS A 86 2.53 7.55 15.56
N LYS A 87 3.20 6.77 14.69
CA LYS A 87 2.62 5.52 14.15
C LYS A 87 2.42 4.48 15.24
N ARG A 88 3.38 4.34 16.16
CA ARG A 88 3.27 3.42 17.30
C ARG A 88 2.11 3.82 18.20
N GLU A 89 1.94 5.10 18.48
CA GLU A 89 0.83 5.59 19.29
C GLU A 89 -0.52 5.41 18.59
N ALA A 90 -0.61 5.73 17.30
CA ALA A 90 -1.83 5.51 16.51
C ALA A 90 -2.22 4.02 16.49
N ASN A 91 -1.24 3.13 16.29
CA ASN A 91 -1.46 1.69 16.30
C ASN A 91 -1.86 1.19 17.69
N LYS A 92 -1.26 1.73 18.77
CA LYS A 92 -1.64 1.41 20.15
C LYS A 92 -3.10 1.80 20.41
N ARG A 93 -3.48 3.04 20.09
CA ARG A 93 -4.86 3.52 20.23
C ARG A 93 -5.84 2.72 19.39
N HIS A 94 -5.45 2.31 18.19
CA HIS A 94 -6.30 1.47 17.34
C HIS A 94 -6.53 0.09 17.95
N ARG A 95 -5.48 -0.54 18.48
CA ARG A 95 -5.57 -1.83 19.20
C ARG A 95 -6.41 -1.72 20.46
N GLU A 96 -6.23 -0.65 21.24
CA GLU A 96 -7.04 -0.39 22.44
C GLU A 96 -8.50 -0.20 22.08
N LYS A 97 -8.81 0.53 21.00
CA LYS A 97 -10.18 0.66 20.49
C LYS A 97 -10.76 -0.68 20.07
N GLN A 98 -10.02 -1.49 19.31
CA GLN A 98 -10.47 -2.82 18.88
C GLN A 98 -10.71 -3.77 20.06
N ALA A 99 -9.85 -3.71 21.08
CA ALA A 99 -10.00 -4.50 22.30
C ALA A 99 -11.19 -4.02 23.16
N ALA A 100 -11.39 -2.70 23.27
CA ALA A 100 -12.49 -2.12 24.05
C ALA A 100 -13.85 -2.24 23.36
N SER A 101 -13.87 -2.19 22.02
CA SER A 101 -15.08 -2.46 21.24
C SER A 101 -15.36 -3.94 21.07
N GLY A 102 -14.62 -4.80 21.81
CA GLY A 102 -14.63 -6.26 21.81
C GLY A 102 -15.54 -6.83 20.74
N SER A 103 -15.03 -6.95 19.51
CA SER A 103 -15.73 -7.48 18.33
C SER A 103 -17.26 -7.46 18.51
N THR A 104 -17.85 -6.26 18.54
CA THR A 104 -19.29 -6.17 18.36
C THR A 104 -19.49 -6.56 16.91
N GLU A 105 -19.72 -7.86 16.69
CA GLU A 105 -20.30 -8.41 15.48
C GLU A 105 -21.42 -7.43 15.09
N ASP A 106 -21.21 -6.63 14.04
CA ASP A 106 -22.27 -5.81 13.52
C ASP A 106 -23.35 -6.78 13.05
N PRO A 107 -24.56 -6.80 13.65
CA PRO A 107 -25.59 -7.75 13.25
C PRO A 107 -26.11 -7.48 11.82
N ARG A 108 -25.60 -6.44 11.14
CA ARG A 108 -25.81 -6.19 9.70
C ARG A 108 -24.88 -7.00 8.79
N CYS A 109 -23.99 -7.82 9.35
CA CYS A 109 -23.13 -8.74 8.61
C CYS A 109 -22.98 -10.05 9.42
N PRO A 110 -23.89 -11.03 9.26
CA PRO A 110 -23.91 -12.25 10.08
C PRO A 110 -22.77 -13.24 9.79
N TYR A 111 -21.67 -12.82 9.16
CA TYR A 111 -20.61 -13.71 8.71
C TYR A 111 -19.22 -13.06 8.82
N ASP A 112 -18.59 -13.20 9.99
CA ASP A 112 -17.13 -13.18 10.11
C ASP A 112 -16.58 -14.41 9.37
N MET A 113 -16.27 -14.24 8.08
CA MET A 113 -15.65 -15.27 7.25
C MET A 113 -14.20 -14.88 6.98
N ASP A 114 -13.28 -15.75 7.38
CA ASP A 114 -11.86 -15.70 7.04
C ASP A 114 -11.64 -15.19 5.61
N GLY A 115 -10.75 -14.21 5.43
CA GLY A 115 -10.57 -13.47 4.17
C GLY A 115 -10.27 -14.31 2.92
N GLY A 116 -9.93 -15.59 3.06
CA GLY A 116 -9.85 -16.53 1.94
C GLY A 116 -11.21 -16.89 1.34
N ARG A 117 -12.26 -17.01 2.16
CA ARG A 117 -13.60 -17.42 1.72
C ARG A 117 -14.36 -16.30 1.02
N GLN A 118 -14.14 -15.04 1.42
CA GLN A 118 -14.68 -13.87 0.70
C GLN A 118 -14.08 -13.72 -0.70
N LYS A 119 -12.79 -13.99 -0.87
CA LYS A 119 -12.14 -13.97 -2.19
C LYS A 119 -12.74 -15.03 -3.11
N LEU A 120 -12.95 -16.24 -2.60
CA LEU A 120 -13.59 -17.33 -3.34
C LEU A 120 -15.05 -16.98 -3.70
N LEU A 121 -15.84 -16.48 -2.75
CA LEU A 121 -17.24 -16.09 -2.98
C LEU A 121 -17.38 -14.90 -3.95
N TRP A 122 -16.44 -13.94 -3.94
CA TRP A 122 -16.42 -12.85 -4.91
C TRP A 122 -16.05 -13.35 -6.31
N GLN A 123 -15.10 -14.29 -6.43
CA GLN A 123 -14.79 -14.95 -7.69
C GLN A 123 -15.98 -15.76 -8.22
N ILE A 124 -16.64 -16.54 -7.36
CA ILE A 124 -17.82 -17.34 -7.73
C ILE A 124 -18.98 -16.42 -8.13
N ASN A 125 -19.29 -15.37 -7.36
CA ASN A 125 -20.33 -14.39 -7.73
C ASN A 125 -19.99 -13.59 -9.00
N GLY A 126 -18.71 -13.38 -9.31
CA GLY A 126 -18.28 -12.82 -10.59
C GLY A 126 -18.64 -13.73 -11.75
N ILE A 127 -18.36 -15.03 -11.62
CA ILE A 127 -18.70 -16.05 -12.62
C ILE A 127 -20.22 -16.19 -12.79
N LEU A 128 -20.98 -16.17 -11.69
CA LEU A 128 -22.43 -16.30 -11.71
C LEU A 128 -23.16 -15.07 -12.26
N LYS A 129 -22.55 -13.88 -12.25
CA LYS A 129 -23.17 -12.65 -12.77
C LYS A 129 -23.10 -12.49 -14.28
N ASP A 130 -22.22 -13.22 -14.96
CA ASP A 130 -22.09 -13.20 -16.42
C ASP A 130 -22.90 -14.33 -17.10
N GLN A 131 -23.70 -15.08 -16.34
CA GLN A 131 -24.51 -16.20 -16.85
C GLN A 131 -25.96 -16.01 -16.41
N ASP A 132 -26.87 -15.80 -17.38
CA ASP A 132 -28.28 -15.51 -17.11
C ASP A 132 -29.00 -16.67 -16.38
N GLU A 133 -28.51 -17.92 -16.44
CA GLU A 133 -28.94 -19.03 -15.56
C GLU A 133 -27.82 -20.08 -15.35
N PRO A 134 -27.13 -20.11 -14.19
CA PRO A 134 -26.18 -21.16 -13.88
C PRO A 134 -26.92 -22.44 -13.47
N THR A 135 -26.89 -23.47 -14.32
CA THR A 135 -27.43 -24.79 -13.99
C THR A 135 -26.58 -25.48 -12.91
N LEU A 136 -27.22 -26.32 -12.09
CA LEU A 136 -26.59 -27.12 -11.02
C LEU A 136 -25.35 -27.90 -11.50
N GLU A 137 -25.33 -28.32 -12.76
CA GLU A 137 -24.20 -29.03 -13.39
C GLU A 137 -22.92 -28.19 -13.44
N HIS A 138 -23.00 -26.88 -13.68
CA HIS A 138 -21.82 -26.01 -13.74
C HIS A 138 -21.21 -25.78 -12.35
N VAL A 139 -22.05 -25.67 -11.32
CA VAL A 139 -21.59 -25.51 -9.94
C VAL A 139 -20.92 -26.80 -9.46
N LEU A 140 -21.50 -27.96 -9.81
CA LEU A 140 -20.93 -29.27 -9.47
C LEU A 140 -19.57 -29.51 -10.17
N ALA A 141 -19.45 -29.19 -11.46
CA ALA A 141 -18.18 -29.32 -12.19
C ALA A 141 -17.05 -28.48 -11.57
N TYR A 142 -17.35 -27.30 -11.03
CA TYR A 142 -16.34 -26.46 -10.38
C TYR A 142 -15.95 -27.00 -8.99
N VAL A 143 -16.90 -27.56 -8.24
CA VAL A 143 -16.61 -28.21 -6.95
C VAL A 143 -15.74 -29.44 -7.15
N GLU A 144 -16.00 -30.25 -8.18
CA GLU A 144 -15.15 -31.41 -8.53
C GLU A 144 -13.71 -30.98 -8.87
N THR A 145 -13.52 -29.90 -9.63
CA THR A 145 -12.16 -29.39 -9.90
C THR A 145 -11.44 -28.84 -8.66
N LEU A 146 -12.16 -28.48 -7.60
CA LEU A 146 -11.56 -27.98 -6.36
C LEU A 146 -11.10 -29.11 -5.44
N ASP A 147 -11.79 -30.25 -5.45
CA ASP A 147 -11.36 -31.44 -4.70
C ASP A 147 -10.05 -32.01 -5.26
N ASP A 148 -9.88 -32.04 -6.58
CA ASP A 148 -8.61 -32.46 -7.22
C ASP A 148 -7.42 -31.56 -6.82
N VAL A 149 -7.65 -30.25 -6.66
CA VAL A 149 -6.60 -29.28 -6.28
C VAL A 149 -6.26 -29.37 -4.78
N LEU A 150 -7.21 -29.82 -3.95
CA LEU A 150 -6.99 -30.01 -2.52
C LEU A 150 -6.26 -31.32 -2.20
N GLU A 151 -6.41 -32.36 -3.03
CA GLU A 151 -5.69 -33.64 -2.87
C GLU A 151 -4.21 -33.56 -3.27
N GLU A 152 -3.83 -32.74 -4.26
CA GLU A 152 -2.41 -32.52 -4.61
C GLU A 152 -1.64 -31.65 -3.59
N ALA A 153 -2.34 -31.00 -2.66
CA ALA A 153 -1.74 -30.13 -1.64
C ALA A 153 -1.51 -30.82 -0.27
N ALA A 154 -1.84 -32.11 -0.16
CA ALA A 154 -1.65 -32.95 1.03
C ALA A 154 -0.48 -33.94 0.87
#